data_AF-A0AAV2PVZ3-F1
#
_entry.id   AF-A0AAV2PVZ3-F1
#
_cell.length_a   1.000
_cell.length_b   1.000
_cell.length_c   1.000
_cell.angle_alpha   90.00
_cell.angle_beta   90.00
_cell.angle_gamma   90.00
#
_symmetry.space_group_name_H-M   'P 1'
#
loop_
_entity.id
_entity.type
_entity.pdbx_description
1 polymer ?
#
loop_
_entity_poly.entity_id
_entity_poly.type
_entity_poly.pdbx_seq_one_letter_code
_entity_poly.pdbx_strand_id
1 'polypeptide(L)'
;HTGEKEYQCSQCDKAFSQKLHLVVQQRIHTGEKPYHCSQCENYFSQKYLLAKHIRIHTGEKHSQCSQSDKAFSHKHSLVSNQGVHTGEKTYQCIQCDKVFSRESSLTAHKRIHTRAKP
;
A
#
# COMPACT_ATOMS: atom_id res chain seq x y z
N HIS A 1 -10.11 -6.75 -23.18
CA HIS A 1 -10.86 -5.95 -22.18
C HIS A 1 -10.71 -4.49 -22.52
N THR A 2 -11.71 -3.89 -23.17
CA THR A 2 -11.84 -2.45 -23.38
C THR A 2 -12.08 -1.83 -22.00
N GLY A 3 -11.02 -1.30 -21.39
CA GLY A 3 -11.05 -0.69 -20.06
C GLY A 3 -11.71 0.70 -20.08
N GLU A 4 -12.90 0.81 -20.64
CA GLU A 4 -13.63 2.07 -20.74
C GLU A 4 -13.99 2.53 -19.32
N LYS A 5 -13.48 3.72 -18.99
CA LYS A 5 -13.68 4.36 -17.69
C LYS A 5 -14.84 5.32 -17.79
N GLU A 6 -16.05 4.78 -17.74
CA GLU A 6 -17.30 5.54 -17.93
C GLU A 6 -17.70 6.37 -16.69
N TYR A 7 -17.19 6.02 -15.50
CA TYR A 7 -17.58 6.67 -14.25
C TYR A 7 -16.57 7.71 -13.82
N GLN A 8 -16.77 8.95 -14.25
CA GLN A 8 -15.93 10.09 -13.92
C GLN A 8 -16.29 10.71 -12.57
N CYS A 9 -15.28 11.07 -11.78
CA CYS A 9 -15.46 11.84 -10.56
C CYS A 9 -15.70 13.32 -10.90
N SER A 10 -16.71 13.93 -10.30
CA SER A 10 -16.99 15.36 -10.48
C SER A 10 -16.07 16.28 -9.67
N GLN A 11 -15.30 15.73 -8.72
CA GLN A 11 -14.41 16.50 -7.84
C GLN A 11 -12.91 16.27 -8.13
N CYS A 12 -12.58 15.39 -9.08
CA CYS A 12 -11.21 15.20 -9.55
C CYS A 12 -11.19 14.52 -10.92
N ASP A 13 -10.04 14.56 -11.62
CA ASP A 13 -9.89 14.01 -12.97
C ASP A 13 -9.82 12.47 -13.03
N LYS A 14 -10.27 11.77 -11.97
CA LYS A 14 -10.26 10.31 -11.91
C LYS A 14 -11.52 9.74 -12.54
N ALA A 15 -11.32 8.76 -13.40
CA ALA A 15 -12.40 7.95 -13.96
C ALA A 15 -12.19 6.46 -13.65
N PHE A 16 -13.31 5.75 -13.47
CA PHE A 16 -13.35 4.35 -13.07
C PHE A 16 -14.20 3.55 -14.06
N SER A 17 -13.87 2.27 -14.23
CA SER A 17 -14.66 1.33 -15.03
C SER A 17 -15.86 0.75 -14.27
N GLN A 18 -15.96 1.02 -12.97
CA GLN A 18 -17.04 0.52 -12.12
C GLN A 18 -17.59 1.64 -11.24
N LYS A 19 -18.92 1.76 -11.20
CA LYS A 19 -19.63 2.74 -10.36
C LYS A 19 -19.27 2.64 -8.89
N LEU A 20 -19.07 1.42 -8.38
CA LEU A 20 -18.70 1.18 -6.98
C LEU A 20 -17.37 1.87 -6.62
N HIS A 21 -16.38 1.85 -7.52
CA HIS A 21 -15.11 2.53 -7.29
C HIS A 21 -15.25 4.05 -7.28
N LEU A 22 -16.12 4.61 -8.12
CA LEU A 22 -16.45 6.04 -8.09
C LEU A 22 -17.08 6.43 -6.75
N VAL A 23 -18.06 5.67 -6.25
CA VAL A 23 -18.71 5.93 -4.95
C VAL A 23 -17.69 5.89 -3.81
N VAL A 24 -16.80 4.90 -3.83
CA VAL A 24 -15.71 4.80 -2.84
C VAL A 24 -14.75 6.00 -2.94
N GLN A 25 -14.41 6.45 -4.15
CA GLN A 25 -13.59 7.64 -4.35
C GLN A 25 -14.27 8.91 -3.83
N GLN A 26 -15.60 9.04 -4.00
CA GLN A 26 -16.36 10.17 -3.47
C GLN A 26 -16.23 10.31 -1.96
N ARG A 27 -16.15 9.19 -1.22
CA ARG A 27 -15.90 9.20 0.24
C ARG A 27 -14.59 9.86 0.63
N ILE A 28 -13.59 9.91 -0.26
CA ILE A 28 -12.33 10.63 0.00
C ILE A 28 -12.56 12.14 0.01
N HIS A 29 -13.45 12.63 -0.85
CA HIS A 29 -13.79 14.04 -0.94
C HIS A 29 -14.71 14.49 0.21
N THR A 30 -15.68 13.66 0.57
CA THR A 30 -16.63 13.97 1.66
C THR A 30 -16.07 13.66 3.05
N GLY A 31 -15.01 12.86 3.14
CA GLY A 31 -14.49 12.35 4.40
C GLY A 31 -15.37 11.28 5.05
N GLU A 32 -16.39 10.78 4.35
CA GLU A 32 -17.34 9.80 4.88
C GLU A 32 -16.63 8.47 5.22
N LYS A 33 -16.79 8.04 6.48
CA LYS A 33 -16.22 6.80 7.00
C LYS A 33 -17.30 5.96 7.68
N PRO A 34 -18.16 5.27 6.91
CA PRO A 34 -19.34 4.61 7.45
C PRO A 34 -19.04 3.34 8.27
N TYR A 35 -17.79 2.85 8.24
CA TYR A 35 -17.42 1.61 8.91
C TYR A 35 -16.68 1.90 10.21
N HIS A 36 -17.37 1.73 11.34
CA HIS A 36 -16.84 1.89 12.69
C HIS A 36 -16.20 0.60 13.22
N CYS A 37 -15.07 0.71 13.91
CA CYS A 37 -14.51 -0.40 14.67
C CYS A 37 -15.18 -0.51 16.04
N SER A 38 -15.78 -1.66 16.38
CA SER A 38 -16.39 -1.82 17.70
C SER A 38 -15.41 -1.88 18.87
N GLN A 39 -14.11 -2.03 18.60
CA GLN A 39 -13.05 -2.19 19.61
C GLN A 39 -12.26 -0.90 19.85
N CYS A 40 -12.44 0.14 19.03
CA CYS A 40 -11.78 1.44 19.20
C CYS A 40 -12.47 2.53 18.34
N GLU A 41 -12.17 3.80 18.59
CA GLU A 41 -12.82 4.94 17.90
C GLU A 41 -12.35 5.18 16.45
N ASN A 42 -11.83 4.15 15.78
CA ASN A 42 -11.40 4.26 14.39
C ASN A 42 -12.54 4.00 13.41
N TYR A 43 -12.64 4.88 12.42
CA TYR A 43 -13.61 4.81 11.32
C TYR A 43 -12.90 4.63 9.98
N PHE A 44 -13.53 3.87 9.08
CA PHE A 44 -12.98 3.54 7.76
C PHE A 44 -13.98 3.84 6.65
N SER A 45 -13.47 4.22 5.48
CA SER A 45 -14.27 4.48 4.28
C SER A 45 -14.68 3.22 3.53
N GLN A 46 -14.06 2.06 3.84
CA GLN A 46 -14.29 0.78 3.17
C GLN A 46 -14.30 -0.39 4.15
N LYS A 47 -15.18 -1.38 3.91
CA LYS A 47 -15.34 -2.57 4.76
C LYS A 47 -14.07 -3.41 4.85
N TYR A 48 -13.33 -3.58 3.76
CA TYR A 48 -12.09 -4.37 3.77
C TYR A 48 -11.01 -3.72 4.64
N LEU A 49 -10.97 -2.38 4.73
CA LEU A 49 -10.03 -1.65 5.58
C LEU A 49 -10.35 -1.87 7.05
N LEU A 50 -11.63 -1.84 7.42
CA LEU A 50 -12.08 -2.21 8.77
C LEU A 50 -11.71 -3.66 9.08
N ALA A 51 -12.01 -4.62 8.19
CA ALA A 51 -11.69 -6.03 8.41
C ALA A 51 -10.18 -6.26 8.60
N LYS A 52 -9.36 -5.54 7.84
CA LYS A 52 -7.90 -5.54 7.98
C LYS A 52 -7.45 -4.91 9.30
N HIS A 53 -8.09 -3.83 9.73
CA HIS A 53 -7.79 -3.16 10.99
C HIS A 53 -8.13 -4.03 12.21
N ILE A 54 -9.28 -4.73 12.18
CA ILE A 54 -9.70 -5.65 13.26
C ILE A 54 -8.63 -6.71 13.55
N ARG A 55 -7.83 -7.09 12.54
CA ARG A 55 -6.71 -8.04 12.72
C ARG A 55 -5.66 -7.56 13.72
N ILE A 56 -5.53 -6.24 13.92
CA ILE A 56 -4.63 -5.67 14.92
C ILE A 56 -5.10 -6.01 16.33
N HIS A 57 -6.42 -5.98 16.57
CA HIS A 57 -6.99 -6.28 17.88
C HIS A 57 -7.01 -7.78 18.17
N THR A 58 -7.33 -8.60 17.16
CA THR A 58 -7.37 -10.08 17.30
C THR A 58 -5.99 -10.75 17.30
N GLY A 59 -4.94 -10.07 16.84
CA GLY A 59 -3.62 -10.65 16.68
C GLY A 59 -3.49 -11.68 15.55
N GLU A 60 -4.51 -11.87 14.71
CA GLU A 60 -4.51 -12.88 13.64
C GLU A 60 -3.42 -12.61 12.57
N LYS A 61 -2.39 -13.45 12.61
CA LYS A 61 -1.23 -13.45 11.70
C LYS A 61 -1.44 -14.49 10.60
N HIS A 62 -1.68 -14.05 9.37
CA HIS A 62 -2.07 -14.92 8.25
C HIS A 62 -0.94 -15.25 7.27
N SER A 63 0.26 -14.70 7.46
CA SER A 63 1.35 -14.84 6.49
C SER A 63 2.67 -15.06 7.22
N GLN A 64 2.89 -16.29 7.66
CA GLN A 64 4.16 -16.75 8.23
C GLN A 64 5.16 -16.94 7.09
N CYS A 65 6.36 -16.42 7.27
CA CYS A 65 7.45 -16.73 6.36
C CYS A 65 7.91 -18.18 6.62
N SER A 66 8.04 -19.01 5.59
CA SER A 66 8.54 -20.40 5.75
C SER A 66 10.03 -20.47 6.11
N GLN A 67 10.73 -19.33 6.08
CA GLN A 67 12.18 -19.20 6.31
C GLN A 67 12.49 -18.30 7.54
N SER A 68 11.46 -17.86 8.28
CA SER A 68 11.63 -17.14 9.55
C SER A 68 10.35 -17.15 10.40
N ASP A 69 10.47 -17.08 11.73
CA ASP A 69 9.33 -16.96 12.66
C ASP A 69 8.57 -15.62 12.56
N LYS A 70 8.91 -14.79 11.57
CA LYS A 70 8.22 -13.52 11.31
C LYS A 70 6.92 -13.79 10.58
N ALA A 71 5.84 -13.39 11.22
CA ALA A 71 4.51 -13.37 10.61
C ALA A 71 4.09 -11.94 10.27
N PHE A 72 3.59 -11.76 9.05
CA PHE A 72 3.23 -10.48 8.48
C PHE A 72 1.72 -10.32 8.38
N SER A 73 1.25 -9.09 8.61
CA SER A 73 -0.16 -8.71 8.45
C SER A 73 -0.54 -8.43 6.98
N HIS A 74 0.44 -8.40 6.08
CA HIS A 74 0.26 -8.07 4.67
C HIS A 74 1.13 -8.93 3.73
N LYS A 75 0.58 -9.33 2.58
CA LYS A 75 1.30 -10.10 1.55
C LYS A 75 2.52 -9.37 0.98
N HIS A 76 2.43 -8.06 0.72
CA HIS A 76 3.58 -7.29 0.19
C HIS A 76 4.76 -7.26 1.17
N SER A 77 4.48 -7.29 2.48
CA SER A 77 5.53 -7.34 3.52
C SER A 77 6.21 -8.71 3.54
N LEU A 78 5.45 -9.79 3.32
CA LEU A 78 6.01 -11.14 3.18
C LEU A 78 6.90 -11.27 1.94
N VAL A 79 6.45 -10.76 0.78
CA VAL A 79 7.25 -10.79 -0.47
C VAL A 79 8.53 -9.97 -0.33
N SER A 80 8.46 -8.76 0.27
CA SER A 80 9.67 -7.97 0.54
C SER A 80 10.62 -8.69 1.49
N ASN A 81 10.11 -9.43 2.49
CA ASN A 81 10.94 -10.21 3.40
C ASN A 81 11.55 -11.44 2.70
N GLN A 82 10.83 -12.10 1.80
CA GLN A 82 11.38 -13.19 0.99
C GLN A 82 12.56 -12.73 0.13
N GLY A 83 12.50 -11.52 -0.44
CA GLY A 83 13.64 -10.91 -1.16
C GLY A 83 14.89 -10.70 -0.30
N VAL A 84 14.76 -10.62 1.03
CA VAL A 84 15.91 -10.57 1.96
C VAL A 84 16.55 -11.96 2.09
N HIS A 85 15.75 -13.02 2.05
CA HIS A 85 16.24 -14.41 2.13
C HIS A 85 16.87 -14.87 0.81
N THR A 86 16.33 -14.47 -0.34
CA THR A 86 16.86 -14.83 -1.67
C THR A 86 18.08 -13.98 -2.08
N GLY A 87 18.34 -12.87 -1.38
CA GLY A 87 19.42 -11.95 -1.74
C GLY A 87 19.15 -11.14 -3.01
N GLU A 88 17.91 -11.17 -3.54
CA GLU A 88 17.47 -10.42 -4.72
C GLU A 88 17.39 -8.91 -4.41
N LYS A 89 18.56 -8.27 -4.32
CA LYS A 89 18.73 -6.83 -4.36
C LYS A 89 18.41 -6.36 -5.79
N THR A 90 17.17 -5.96 -6.01
CA THR A 90 16.62 -5.65 -7.35
C THR A 90 16.72 -4.17 -7.74
N TYR A 91 16.86 -3.25 -6.78
CA TYR A 91 16.74 -1.82 -7.04
C TYR A 91 18.10 -1.13 -6.98
N GLN A 92 18.76 -0.98 -8.13
CA GLN A 92 20.07 -0.30 -8.26
C GLN A 92 19.93 1.21 -8.49
N CYS A 93 20.76 1.99 -7.82
CA CYS A 93 20.96 3.40 -8.12
C CYS A 93 21.94 3.55 -9.28
N ILE A 94 21.49 4.08 -10.41
CA ILE A 94 22.33 4.31 -11.60
C ILE A 94 23.43 5.37 -11.42
N GLN A 95 23.36 6.18 -10.35
CA GLN A 95 24.32 7.26 -10.10
C GLN A 95 25.51 6.83 -9.23
N CYS A 96 25.38 5.75 -8.45
CA CYS A 96 26.45 5.28 -7.57
C CYS A 96 26.47 3.77 -7.35
N ASP A 97 25.75 3.03 -8.19
CA ASP A 97 25.60 1.57 -8.21
C ASP A 97 25.17 0.90 -6.90
N LYS A 98 24.72 1.69 -5.92
CA LYS A 98 24.17 1.15 -4.67
C LYS A 98 22.87 0.40 -4.93
N VAL A 99 22.79 -0.82 -4.42
CA VAL A 99 21.62 -1.69 -4.60
C VAL A 99 20.81 -1.82 -3.32
N PHE A 100 19.50 -1.68 -3.45
CA PHE A 100 18.53 -1.68 -2.36
C PHE A 100 17.57 -2.87 -2.50
N SER A 101 17.08 -3.37 -1.36
CA SER A 101 16.06 -4.44 -1.29
C SER A 101 14.62 -3.90 -1.41
N ARG A 102 14.43 -2.59 -1.40
CA ARG A 102 13.12 -1.92 -1.50
C ARG A 102 13.21 -0.68 -2.38
N GLU A 103 12.20 -0.50 -3.22
CA GLU A 103 12.07 0.67 -4.09
C GLU A 103 11.99 1.98 -3.29
N SER A 104 11.25 2.00 -2.18
CA SER A 104 11.13 3.19 -1.31
C SER A 104 12.48 3.63 -0.75
N SER A 105 13.37 2.69 -0.43
CA SER A 105 14.73 2.96 0.01
C SER A 105 15.59 3.55 -1.12
N LEU A 106 15.46 3.05 -2.35
CA LEU A 106 16.11 3.65 -3.53
C LEU A 106 15.60 5.06 -3.80
N THR A 107 14.28 5.29 -3.72
CA THR A 107 13.67 6.62 -3.94
C THR A 107 14.13 7.63 -2.88
N ALA A 108 14.18 7.23 -1.61
CA ALA A 108 14.76 8.07 -0.56
C ALA A 108 16.25 8.34 -0.80
N HIS A 109 17.00 7.31 -1.21
CA HIS A 109 18.42 7.44 -1.54
C HIS A 109 18.67 8.41 -2.70
N LYS A 110 17.87 8.37 -3.78
CA LYS A 110 18.01 9.29 -4.92
C LYS A 110 17.96 10.77 -4.53
N ARG A 111 17.35 11.11 -3.39
CA ARG A 111 17.31 12.48 -2.84
C ARG A 111 18.68 13.02 -2.44
N ILE A 112 19.64 12.15 -2.09
CA ILE A 112 20.99 12.59 -1.74
C ILE A 112 21.74 13.12 -2.97
N HIS A 113 21.45 12.55 -4.15
CA HIS A 113 22.06 12.97 -5.40
C HIS A 113 21.39 14.21 -5.98
N THR A 114 20.10 14.43 -5.68
CA THR A 114 19.37 15.66 -6.03
C THR A 114 19.64 16.81 -5.07
N ARG A 115 20.27 16.56 -3.90
CA ARG A 115 20.76 17.61 -2.98
C ARG A 115 22.18 18.10 -3.33
N ALA A 116 22.73 17.72 -4.47
CA ALA A 116 23.93 18.34 -5.02
C ALA A 116 23.56 19.53 -5.91
N LYS A 117 23.70 20.74 -5.32
CA LYS A 117 23.86 22.09 -5.92
C LYS A 117 22.61 22.89 -6.36
N PRO A 118 22.38 24.10 -5.81
CA PRO A 118 22.52 25.34 -6.59
C PRO A 118 23.96 25.56 -7.07
#